data_AF-A0A1B7NT61-F1
#
_entry.id   AF-A0A1B7NT61-F1
#
_cell.length_a   1.000
_cell.length_b   1.000
_cell.length_c   1.000
_cell.angle_alpha   90.00
_cell.angle_beta   90.00
_cell.angle_gamma   90.00
#
_symmetry.space_group_name_H-M   'P 1'
#
loop_
_entity.id
_entity.type
_entity.pdbx_description
1 polymer ?
#
loop_
_entity_poly.entity_id
_entity_poly.type
_entity_poly.pdbx_seq_one_letter_code
_entity_poly.pdbx_strand_id
1 'polypeptide(L)'
;MNIEITCIRSTEAGLKQKIVVISHHAPSTKGTSSPSDEVSPWSSAFGTGLLQSKGRSCFDDVQFWIYGHTHHCTELTCGEVRLVSNQRGYVFPKMNHEESEVSMVFMSKMRKFWANGRQHHGIFNPEKIIDI
;
A
#
# COMPACT_ATOMS: atom_id res chain seq x y z
N MET A 1 -14.01 -6.56 12.45
CA MET A 1 -14.01 -5.32 11.64
C MET A 1 -15.35 -4.58 11.68
N ASN A 2 -16.48 -5.11 11.19
CA ASN A 2 -17.74 -4.32 11.14
C ASN A 2 -18.32 -3.92 12.51
N ILE A 3 -18.14 -4.76 13.55
CA ILE A 3 -18.65 -4.48 14.90
C ILE A 3 -17.80 -3.39 15.59
N GLU A 4 -16.48 -3.46 15.47
CA GLU A 4 -15.54 -2.54 16.13
C GLU A 4 -15.70 -1.09 15.65
N ILE A 5 -15.87 -0.88 14.33
CA ILE A 5 -16.12 0.44 13.76
C ILE A 5 -17.45 1.01 14.28
N THR A 6 -18.45 0.14 14.42
CA THR A 6 -19.77 0.54 14.95
C THR A 6 -19.70 0.92 16.44
N CYS A 7 -18.86 0.25 17.23
CA CYS A 7 -18.60 0.65 18.62
C CYS A 7 -17.92 2.02 18.71
N ILE A 8 -16.91 2.31 17.86
CA ILE A 8 -16.24 3.62 17.83
C ILE A 8 -17.25 4.73 17.53
N ARG A 9 -18.13 4.52 16.53
CA ARG A 9 -19.23 5.45 16.17
C ARG A 9 -20.15 5.82 17.34
N SER A 10 -20.23 4.97 18.36
CA SER A 10 -21.20 5.10 19.46
C SER A 10 -20.63 5.86 20.67
N THR A 11 -19.34 6.25 20.64
CA THR A 11 -18.68 6.97 21.73
C THR A 11 -18.71 8.49 21.52
N GLU A 12 -19.38 9.17 22.47
CA GLU A 12 -19.53 10.63 22.66
C GLU A 12 -20.01 11.50 21.48
N ALA A 13 -21.28 11.91 21.57
CA ALA A 13 -21.90 12.90 20.70
C ALA A 13 -21.26 14.28 20.89
N GLY A 14 -20.44 14.72 19.94
CA GLY A 14 -19.96 16.12 19.89
C GLY A 14 -18.66 16.35 19.14
N LEU A 15 -17.81 15.33 18.96
CA LEU A 15 -16.56 15.44 18.21
C LEU A 15 -16.63 14.57 16.95
N LYS A 16 -16.36 15.16 15.79
CA LYS A 16 -16.20 14.42 14.52
C LYS A 16 -14.90 13.59 14.63
N GLN A 17 -15.02 12.37 15.15
CA GLN A 17 -13.87 11.47 15.31
C GLN A 17 -13.32 11.08 13.94
N LYS A 18 -11.99 11.10 13.81
CA LYS A 18 -11.31 10.55 12.63
C LYS A 18 -11.05 9.07 12.85
N ILE A 19 -11.52 8.23 11.94
CA ILE A 19 -11.34 6.77 11.98
C ILE A 19 -10.23 6.39 11.00
N VAL A 20 -9.24 5.67 11.53
CA VAL A 20 -8.14 5.09 10.75
C VAL A 20 -8.17 3.58 10.93
N VAL A 21 -8.13 2.86 9.81
CA VAL A 21 -8.07 1.40 9.79
C VAL A 21 -6.66 0.96 9.39
N ILE A 22 -6.11 -0.02 10.09
CA ILE A 22 -4.82 -0.62 9.79
C ILE A 22 -5.02 -2.12 9.61
N SER A 23 -4.57 -2.67 8.47
CA SER A 23 -4.67 -4.10 8.18
C SER A 23 -3.42 -4.62 7.49
N HIS A 24 -3.22 -5.94 7.51
CA HIS A 24 -2.13 -6.54 6.74
C HIS A 24 -2.42 -6.53 5.24
N HIS A 25 -3.54 -7.14 4.81
CA HIS A 25 -3.96 -7.17 3.41
C HIS A 25 -4.64 -5.87 2.97
N ALA A 26 -4.64 -5.61 1.66
CA ALA A 26 -5.28 -4.44 1.09
C ALA A 26 -6.82 -4.52 1.14
N PRO A 27 -7.53 -3.39 1.34
CA PRO A 27 -9.00 -3.35 1.40
C PRO A 27 -9.68 -3.32 0.02
N SER A 28 -8.89 -3.23 -1.05
CA SER A 28 -9.32 -3.26 -2.45
C SER A 28 -8.40 -4.20 -3.21
N THR A 29 -8.89 -4.92 -4.21
CA THR A 29 -8.07 -5.62 -5.22
C THR A 29 -7.62 -4.71 -6.36
N LYS A 30 -8.08 -3.45 -6.38
CA LYS A 30 -7.82 -2.47 -7.44
C LYS A 30 -6.93 -1.34 -6.95
N GLY A 31 -5.81 -1.10 -7.62
CA GLY A 31 -4.85 -0.03 -7.36
C GLY A 31 -3.93 -0.25 -6.14
N THR A 32 -4.05 -1.37 -5.44
CA THR A 32 -3.39 -1.59 -4.13
C THR A 32 -2.19 -2.53 -4.18
N SER A 33 -2.02 -3.25 -5.28
CA SER A 33 -0.89 -4.14 -5.54
C SER A 33 -0.17 -3.73 -6.81
N SER A 34 0.90 -4.44 -7.16
CA SER A 34 1.53 -4.20 -8.46
C SER A 34 0.52 -4.45 -9.60
N PRO A 35 0.66 -3.78 -10.76
CA PRO A 35 -0.26 -3.99 -11.89
C PRO A 35 -0.37 -5.45 -12.34
N SER A 36 0.73 -6.22 -12.25
CA SER A 36 0.73 -7.65 -12.57
C SER A 36 -0.05 -8.50 -11.56
N ASP A 37 -0.01 -8.14 -10.28
CA ASP A 37 -0.74 -8.85 -9.23
C ASP A 37 -2.24 -8.54 -9.29
N GLU A 38 -2.61 -7.32 -9.69
CA GLU A 38 -4.00 -6.90 -9.80
C GLU A 38 -4.75 -7.66 -10.92
N VAL A 39 -4.10 -7.89 -12.06
CA VAL A 39 -4.69 -8.62 -13.20
C VAL A 39 -4.53 -10.14 -13.07
N SER A 40 -3.81 -10.60 -12.03
CA SER A 40 -3.61 -12.02 -11.78
C SER A 40 -4.91 -12.70 -11.32
N PRO A 41 -5.13 -13.98 -11.70
CA PRO A 41 -6.21 -14.78 -11.12
C PRO A 41 -6.08 -14.95 -9.59
N TRP A 42 -4.90 -14.69 -9.02
CA TRP A 42 -4.64 -14.70 -7.58
C TRP A 42 -4.66 -13.31 -6.93
N SER A 43 -5.25 -12.30 -7.57
CA SER A 43 -5.38 -10.94 -7.02
C SER A 43 -5.99 -10.90 -5.61
N SER A 44 -6.85 -11.86 -5.27
CA SER A 44 -7.44 -12.01 -3.93
C SER A 44 -6.44 -12.36 -2.83
N ALA A 45 -5.26 -12.88 -3.17
CA ALA A 45 -4.19 -13.08 -2.20
C ALA A 45 -3.64 -11.73 -1.69
N PHE A 46 -3.72 -10.69 -2.51
CA PHE A 46 -3.15 -9.38 -2.22
C PHE A 46 -4.14 -8.41 -1.55
N GLY A 47 -5.39 -8.43 -2.01
CA GLY A 47 -6.42 -7.51 -1.57
C GLY A 47 -7.80 -8.13 -1.50
N THR A 48 -8.70 -7.41 -0.85
CA THR A 48 -10.10 -7.82 -0.63
C THR A 48 -11.05 -6.92 -1.40
N GLY A 49 -12.32 -7.31 -1.52
CA GLY A 49 -13.37 -6.51 -2.16
C GLY A 49 -14.10 -5.53 -1.22
N LEU A 50 -13.54 -5.20 -0.05
CA LEU A 50 -14.24 -4.49 1.02
C LEU A 50 -14.72 -3.08 0.63
N LEU A 51 -13.98 -2.42 -0.27
CA LEU A 51 -14.31 -1.06 -0.74
C LEU A 51 -14.95 -1.03 -2.14
N GLN A 52 -15.35 -2.18 -2.71
CA GLN A 52 -15.87 -2.25 -4.08
C GLN A 52 -17.40 -2.14 -4.18
N SER A 53 -18.09 -1.91 -3.07
CA SER A 53 -19.55 -1.77 -3.06
C SER A 53 -19.98 -0.46 -3.75
N LYS A 54 -21.04 -0.53 -4.57
CA LYS A 54 -21.62 0.63 -5.27
C LYS A 54 -22.55 1.48 -4.40
N GLY A 55 -22.84 1.06 -3.17
CA GLY A 55 -23.69 1.77 -2.21
C GLY A 55 -22.91 2.29 -1.00
N ARG A 56 -23.64 2.88 -0.04
CA ARG A 56 -23.06 3.36 1.24
C ARG A 56 -22.29 2.21 1.90
N SER A 57 -20.98 2.35 2.05
CA SER A 57 -20.15 1.33 2.68
C SER A 57 -20.21 1.48 4.19
N CYS A 58 -20.02 0.37 4.92
CA CYS A 58 -19.77 0.45 6.36
C CYS A 58 -18.47 1.20 6.69
N PHE A 59 -17.66 1.52 5.68
CA PHE A 59 -16.38 2.23 5.80
C PHE A 59 -16.42 3.70 5.35
N ASP A 60 -17.57 4.27 5.00
CA ASP A 60 -17.62 5.66 4.47
C ASP A 60 -17.09 6.70 5.48
N ASP A 61 -17.23 6.43 6.79
CA ASP A 61 -16.70 7.32 7.84
C ASP A 61 -15.19 7.11 8.11
N VAL A 62 -14.51 6.21 7.38
CA VAL A 62 -13.08 5.96 7.51
C VAL A 62 -12.30 6.95 6.66
N GLN A 63 -11.43 7.77 7.27
CA GLN A 63 -10.63 8.74 6.51
C GLN A 63 -9.39 8.10 5.89
N PHE A 64 -8.78 7.13 6.59
CA PHE A 64 -7.56 6.48 6.15
C PHE A 64 -7.59 4.96 6.36
N TRP A 65 -7.02 4.25 5.40
CA TRP A 65 -6.76 2.82 5.49
C TRP A 65 -5.30 2.52 5.15
N ILE A 66 -4.54 2.09 6.16
CA ILE A 66 -3.12 1.76 6.02
C ILE A 66 -2.97 0.26 5.88
N TYR A 67 -2.21 -0.20 4.89
CA TYR A 67 -2.05 -1.62 4.59
C TYR A 67 -0.66 -2.00 4.07
N GLY A 68 -0.38 -3.31 4.08
CA GLY A 68 0.86 -3.90 3.58
C GLY A 68 0.59 -5.08 2.65
N HIS A 69 1.36 -6.16 2.83
CA HIS A 69 1.29 -7.44 2.13
C HIS A 69 1.60 -7.42 0.62
N THR A 70 1.24 -6.37 -0.10
CA THR A 70 1.32 -6.32 -1.57
C THR A 70 2.73 -6.05 -2.12
N HIS A 71 3.70 -5.79 -1.24
CA HIS A 71 5.06 -5.37 -1.56
C HIS A 71 5.11 -4.16 -2.50
N HIS A 72 4.05 -3.36 -2.49
CA HIS A 72 3.85 -2.24 -3.38
C HIS A 72 3.46 -1.01 -2.57
N CYS A 73 4.26 0.06 -2.70
CA CYS A 73 3.96 1.34 -2.06
C CYS A 73 2.99 2.13 -2.92
N THR A 74 1.90 2.58 -2.32
CA THR A 74 0.79 3.23 -3.01
C THR A 74 0.14 4.26 -2.12
N GLU A 75 -0.47 5.25 -2.75
CA GLU A 75 -1.36 6.18 -2.10
C GLU A 75 -2.45 6.54 -3.09
N LEU A 76 -3.70 6.23 -2.75
CA LEU A 76 -4.84 6.45 -3.62
C LEU A 76 -6.10 6.68 -2.80
N THR A 77 -7.12 7.26 -3.41
CA THR A 77 -8.43 7.43 -2.76
C THR A 77 -9.42 6.47 -3.39
N CYS A 78 -10.14 5.72 -2.56
CA CYS A 78 -11.20 4.81 -2.96
C CYS A 78 -12.50 5.24 -2.26
N GLY A 79 -13.42 5.83 -3.01
CA GLY A 79 -14.57 6.51 -2.44
C GLY A 79 -14.13 7.70 -1.58
N GLU A 80 -14.49 7.70 -0.30
CA GLU A 80 -14.07 8.72 0.68
C GLU A 80 -12.82 8.32 1.48
N VAL A 81 -12.30 7.11 1.27
CA VAL A 81 -11.21 6.53 2.07
C VAL A 81 -9.85 6.70 1.37
N ARG A 82 -8.87 7.31 2.05
CA ARG A 82 -7.47 7.33 1.57
C ARG A 82 -6.76 6.04 1.93
N LEU A 83 -6.35 5.28 0.91
CA LEU A 83 -5.59 4.04 1.08
C LEU A 83 -4.10 4.34 0.96
N VAL A 84 -3.31 3.87 1.93
CA VAL A 84 -1.88 4.16 2.01
C VAL A 84 -1.09 2.89 2.28
N SER A 85 -0.03 2.67 1.49
CA SER A 85 0.95 1.62 1.71
C SER A 85 2.38 2.16 1.53
N ASN A 86 3.27 1.77 2.43
CA ASN A 86 4.68 2.18 2.44
C ASN A 86 5.59 1.01 2.84
N GLN A 87 5.67 0.01 1.95
CA GLN A 87 6.29 -1.27 2.24
C GLN A 87 7.79 -1.25 1.96
N ARG A 88 8.59 -1.51 2.99
CA ARG A 88 10.06 -1.60 2.88
C ARG A 88 10.52 -2.72 1.94
N GLY A 89 9.75 -3.80 1.85
CA GLY A 89 10.15 -5.02 1.14
C GLY A 89 11.29 -5.78 1.84
N TYR A 90 11.85 -6.76 1.12
CA TYR A 90 12.95 -7.59 1.63
C TYR A 90 14.27 -6.82 1.64
N VAL A 91 15.01 -6.97 2.74
CA VAL A 91 16.40 -6.49 2.85
C VAL A 91 17.29 -7.72 2.87
N PHE A 92 17.98 -7.97 1.76
CA PHE A 92 18.94 -9.07 1.68
C PHE A 92 20.30 -8.62 2.22
N PRO A 93 20.96 -9.40 3.09
CA PRO A 93 22.33 -9.12 3.47
C PRO A 93 23.22 -9.16 2.22
N LYS A 94 24.17 -8.22 2.13
CA LYS A 94 25.17 -8.25 1.06
C LYS A 94 25.98 -9.54 1.21
N MET A 95 25.83 -10.47 0.29
CA MET A 95 26.76 -11.59 0.19
C MET A 95 28.08 -11.01 -0.32
N ASN A 96 29.14 -11.13 0.48
CA ASN A 96 30.50 -10.78 0.06
C ASN A 96 30.97 -11.83 -0.96
N HIS A 97 30.57 -11.66 -2.22
CA HIS A 97 31.23 -12.34 -3.31
C HIS A 97 32.38 -11.46 -3.77
N GLU A 98 33.60 -11.98 -3.70
CA GLU A 98 34.69 -11.48 -4.53
C GLU A 98 34.31 -11.75 -5.99
N GLU A 99 33.64 -10.78 -6.64
CA GLU A 99 33.29 -10.86 -8.05
C GLU A 99 33.71 -9.59 -8.80
N SER A 100 34.39 -9.85 -9.91
CA SER A 100 35.12 -8.91 -10.77
C SER A 100 34.34 -7.66 -11.21
N GLU A 101 35.07 -6.54 -11.29
CA GLU A 101 34.59 -5.19 -11.61
C GLU A 101 33.75 -5.08 -12.90
N VAL A 102 33.92 -6.01 -13.85
CA VAL A 102 33.23 -6.00 -15.14
C VAL A 102 31.70 -6.19 -14.97
N SER A 103 31.28 -7.04 -14.02
CA SER A 103 29.85 -7.30 -13.74
C SER A 103 29.18 -6.09 -13.07
N MET A 104 29.90 -5.39 -12.19
CA MET A 104 29.42 -4.20 -11.50
C MET A 104 29.22 -3.01 -12.44
N VAL A 105 30.10 -2.82 -13.43
CA VAL A 105 29.95 -1.74 -14.43
C VAL A 105 28.76 -2.00 -15.36
N PHE A 106 28.53 -3.26 -15.75
CA PHE A 106 27.39 -3.63 -16.60
C PHE A 106 26.05 -3.46 -15.86
N MET A 107 25.98 -3.90 -14.60
CA MET A 107 24.80 -3.71 -13.75
C MET A 107 24.56 -2.23 -13.41
N SER A 108 25.61 -1.43 -13.21
CA SER A 108 25.52 0.02 -13.01
C SER A 108 24.90 0.72 -14.22
N LYS A 109 25.33 0.35 -15.45
CA LYS A 109 24.74 0.87 -16.69
C LYS A 109 23.28 0.46 -16.86
N MET A 110 22.94 -0.81 -16.59
CA MET A 110 21.54 -1.29 -16.66
C MET A 110 20.63 -0.57 -15.64
N ARG A 111 21.11 -0.35 -14.42
CA ARG A 111 20.37 0.38 -13.38
C ARG A 111 20.18 1.86 -13.74
N LYS A 112 21.17 2.50 -14.35
CA LYS A 112 21.09 3.90 -14.79
C LYS A 112 20.13 4.07 -15.99
N PHE A 113 20.03 3.06 -16.85
CA PHE A 113 19.07 3.05 -17.96
C PHE A 113 17.62 2.86 -17.51
N TRP A 114 17.39 2.15 -16.40
CA TRP A 114 16.05 1.95 -15.82
C TRP A 114 15.55 3.10 -14.92
N ALA A 115 16.44 4.03 -14.54
CA ALA A 115 16.12 5.14 -13.64
C ALA A 115 15.52 6.37 -14.33
N ASN A 116 15.51 6.43 -15.67
CA ASN A 116 14.93 7.54 -16.40
C ASN A 116 13.50 7.21 -16.86
N GLY A 117 12.52 7.57 -16.03
CA GLY A 117 11.14 7.76 -16.51
C GLY A 117 10.04 6.99 -15.78
N ARG A 118 10.05 6.91 -14.45
CA ARG A 118 8.87 6.45 -13.70
C ARG A 118 8.54 7.42 -12.57
N GLN A 119 7.28 7.86 -12.58
CA GLN A 119 6.58 8.52 -11.49
C GLN A 119 6.93 7.86 -10.15
N HIS A 120 6.96 8.64 -9.06
CA HIS A 120 7.42 8.28 -7.70
C HIS A 120 6.56 7.21 -6.97
N HIS A 121 5.87 6.33 -7.71
CA HIS A 121 5.01 5.28 -7.20
C HIS A 121 5.80 3.97 -7.03
N GLY A 122 5.64 3.31 -5.88
CA GLY A 122 6.21 1.99 -5.61
C GLY A 122 7.50 1.94 -4.79
N ILE A 123 8.08 3.07 -4.37
CA ILE A 123 9.32 3.09 -3.57
C ILE A 123 8.98 3.39 -2.10
N PHE A 124 9.56 2.60 -1.20
CA PHE A 124 9.52 2.84 0.25
C PHE A 124 10.09 4.21 0.59
N ASN A 125 9.34 5.01 1.33
CA ASN A 125 9.76 6.32 1.82
C ASN A 125 9.87 6.29 3.37
N PRO A 126 11.08 6.29 3.95
CA PRO A 126 11.25 6.29 5.40
C PRO A 126 10.70 7.56 6.08
N GLU A 127 10.62 8.67 5.35
CA GLU A 127 10.14 9.97 5.85
C GLU A 127 8.63 10.16 5.65
N LYS A 128 7.89 9.10 5.28
CA LYS A 128 6.46 9.21 5.03
C LYS A 128 5.70 9.44 6.33
N ILE A 129 5.09 10.62 6.44
CA ILE A 129 4.17 11.01 7.52
C ILE A 129 2.74 10.98 6.96
N ILE A 130 1.80 10.45 7.75
CA ILE A 130 0.38 10.47 7.43
C ILE A 130 -0.29 11.42 8.42
N ASP A 131 -0.64 12.61 7.95
CA ASP A 131 -1.33 13.61 8.75
C ASP A 131 -2.82 13.28 8.85
N ILE A 132 -3.23 12.81 10.03
CA ILE A 132 -4.60 12.33 10.28
C ILE A 132 -5.53 13.49 10.59
#